data_AF-A0AAW9CS32-F1
#
_entry.id   AF-A0AAW9CS32-F1
#
_cell.length_a   1.000
_cell.length_b   1.000
_cell.length_c   1.000
_cell.angle_alpha   90.00
_cell.angle_beta   90.00
_cell.angle_gamma   90.00
#
_symmetry.space_group_name_H-M   'P 1'
#
loop_
_entity.id
_entity.type
_entity.pdbx_description
1 polymer ?
#
loop_
_entity_poly.entity_id
_entity_poly.type
_entity_poly.pdbx_seq_one_letter_code
_entity_poly.pdbx_strand_id
1 'polypeptide(L)'
;MRLKIGELAKTVGLSVRALHHYDAIGLLSPSQRTEGGARLYGRDDLIRLHRIEALKRFGYSLPDIKASLDGQLAGGPLQILRRQIAELDAQASRAQRLSRHLRHLVDMVAAGSETAAVDWLNTLELMNMYQKHLDDDELDTLLASGPDTVAPMDPAWVELVDEVRGAMRQALPAESDAAQALAWRWIRLMIRMTRNDPALATKLMRIQLGEPRAQHLVGITAAMLTWVGEAFAHARCTLFAKYLSPAQTEEVRRRQLADTNMHAWLALVAELRAHMEAGVDAGAAPVQEIVKRWQQLFRESFCGDDEVLEAHVRDALMREPDLQLGGGFDDALLAYLHKAHMVGHDIAPGDAGPKPSALMVAKQRAAHQLLDRPLVLDDPIALAILGAAQRQALRDDLDRFRNPASLGMRSSVIVRSRLADDAWAEAIERGVRQYVVLGAGLDTSAYRRPDAPGRIFEVDLPATQRWKRTRLREAGIAEPPSLHFVPVDFETVSLAEGLTRAGFDASAPAVFSWLGVTMYLDEAAIIETLRFIAGCAKGSAVLFEYAMPLSSLPPMMRIAMEQLTAQFAERGEPWKSFFEPAALARMLATLGFGSIRAWTPDELNRRYLANRADGLRIGAAPVRLIMATV
;
A
#
# COMPACT_ATOMS: atom_id res chain seq x y z
N MET A 1 -11.67 46.00 54.16
CA MET A 1 -11.15 45.49 55.46
C MET A 1 -9.68 45.18 55.26
N ARG A 2 -8.79 45.66 56.16
CA ARG A 2 -7.34 45.37 56.11
C ARG A 2 -6.99 44.51 57.32
N LEU A 3 -6.24 43.43 57.09
CA LEU A 3 -5.91 42.45 58.13
C LEU A 3 -4.48 42.66 58.63
N LYS A 4 -4.27 42.54 59.95
CA LYS A 4 -2.92 42.40 60.51
C LYS A 4 -2.36 41.02 60.18
N ILE A 5 -1.04 40.86 60.20
CA ILE A 5 -0.39 39.60 59.80
C ILE A 5 -0.87 38.36 60.58
N GLY A 6 -1.15 38.50 61.89
CA GLY A 6 -1.68 37.40 62.71
C GLY A 6 -3.11 37.02 62.34
N GLU A 7 -3.93 38.00 61.96
CA GLU A 7 -5.31 37.76 61.50
C GLU A 7 -5.31 37.12 60.11
N LEU A 8 -4.41 37.56 59.23
CA LEU A 8 -4.21 36.97 57.90
C LEU A 8 -3.76 35.52 58.02
N ALA A 9 -2.75 35.24 58.85
CA ALA A 9 -2.23 33.89 59.13
C ALA A 9 -3.35 32.95 59.59
N LYS A 10 -4.19 33.40 60.52
CA LYS A 10 -5.34 32.62 61.03
C LYS A 10 -6.42 32.40 59.96
N THR A 11 -6.67 33.40 59.11
CA THR A 11 -7.71 33.33 58.06
C THR A 11 -7.36 32.34 56.96
N VAL A 12 -6.08 32.23 56.60
CA VAL A 12 -5.60 31.38 55.49
C VAL A 12 -4.94 30.07 55.94
N GLY A 13 -4.84 29.82 57.25
CA GLY A 13 -4.25 28.60 57.79
C GLY A 13 -2.72 28.49 57.62
N LEU A 14 -2.03 29.63 57.49
CA LEU A 14 -0.57 29.68 57.35
C LEU A 14 0.10 30.17 58.63
N SER A 15 1.37 29.82 58.83
CA SER A 15 2.15 30.37 59.94
C SER A 15 2.57 31.82 59.64
N VAL A 16 2.68 32.65 60.68
CA VAL A 16 3.25 34.01 60.57
C VAL A 16 4.66 33.97 59.97
N ARG A 17 5.43 32.92 60.27
CA ARG A 17 6.77 32.68 59.70
C ARG A 17 6.72 32.48 58.18
N ALA A 18 5.75 31.75 57.65
CA ALA A 18 5.58 31.57 56.21
C ALA A 18 5.25 32.89 55.50
N LEU A 19 4.38 33.72 56.10
CA LEU A 19 4.04 35.04 55.56
C LEU A 19 5.23 36.01 55.61
N HIS A 20 6.05 35.97 56.67
CA HIS A 20 7.31 36.72 56.72
C HIS A 20 8.30 36.26 55.66
N HIS A 21 8.38 34.96 55.40
CA HIS A 21 9.24 34.43 54.34
C HIS A 21 8.77 34.90 52.96
N TYR A 22 7.46 34.89 52.69
CA TYR A 22 6.90 35.40 51.44
C TYR A 22 7.14 36.90 51.23
N ASP A 23 7.07 37.71 52.30
CA ASP A 23 7.45 39.13 52.27
C ASP A 23 8.96 39.30 51.97
N ALA A 24 9.82 38.51 52.62
CA ALA A 24 11.27 38.59 52.45
C ALA A 24 11.75 38.26 51.03
N ILE A 25 11.12 37.30 50.36
CA ILE A 25 11.45 36.92 48.96
C ILE A 25 10.66 37.75 47.93
N GLY A 26 9.86 38.73 48.37
CA GLY A 26 9.02 39.57 47.51
C GLY A 26 7.88 38.81 46.82
N LEU A 27 7.51 37.64 47.34
CA LEU A 27 6.41 36.83 46.82
C LEU A 27 5.05 37.38 47.28
N LEU A 28 4.94 37.92 48.50
CA LEU A 28 3.76 38.62 49.00
C LEU A 28 4.15 39.79 49.92
N SER A 29 3.93 41.02 49.46
CA SER A 29 4.24 42.24 50.22
C SER A 29 2.97 42.87 50.81
N PRO A 30 3.03 43.50 51.99
CA PRO A 30 1.86 44.15 52.58
C PRO A 30 1.46 45.40 51.80
N SER A 31 0.17 45.55 51.53
CA SER A 31 -0.39 46.76 50.89
C SER A 31 -0.07 48.05 51.64
N GLN A 32 -0.01 48.02 52.97
CA GLN A 32 0.29 49.19 53.80
C GLN A 32 1.03 48.84 55.08
N ARG A 33 1.61 49.87 55.72
CA ARG A 33 2.11 49.81 57.08
C ARG A 33 1.46 50.90 57.93
N THR A 34 1.14 50.60 59.18
CA THR A 34 0.71 51.63 60.16
C THR A 34 1.88 52.54 60.54
N GLU A 35 1.60 53.70 61.14
CA GLU A 35 2.66 54.58 61.72
C GLU A 35 3.57 53.85 62.73
N GLY A 36 3.04 52.89 63.49
CA GLY A 36 3.82 52.01 64.37
C GLY A 36 4.54 50.84 63.69
N GLY A 37 4.67 50.84 62.35
CA GLY A 37 5.41 49.84 61.58
C GLY A 37 4.71 48.48 61.33
N ALA A 38 3.49 48.28 61.82
CA ALA A 38 2.75 47.03 61.64
C ALA A 38 2.25 46.84 60.19
N ARG A 39 2.41 45.63 59.65
CA ARG A 39 1.98 45.25 58.29
C ARG A 39 0.47 45.09 58.19
N LEU A 40 -0.13 45.69 57.17
CA LEU A 40 -1.55 45.61 56.86
C LEU A 40 -1.77 45.05 55.46
N TYR A 41 -2.56 43.98 55.38
CA TYR A 41 -2.84 43.28 54.14
C TYR A 41 -4.24 43.60 53.61
N GLY A 42 -4.31 44.00 52.35
CA GLY A 42 -5.53 44.36 51.65
C GLY A 42 -6.19 43.21 50.91
N ARG A 43 -7.22 43.54 50.12
CA ARG A 43 -7.96 42.58 49.29
C ARG A 43 -7.06 41.96 48.22
N ASP A 44 -6.18 42.74 47.60
CA ASP A 44 -5.30 42.26 46.54
C ASP A 44 -4.22 41.31 47.07
N ASP A 45 -3.73 41.55 48.29
CA ASP A 45 -2.79 40.66 48.97
C ASP A 45 -3.42 39.29 49.26
N LEU A 46 -4.69 39.27 49.67
CA LEU A 46 -5.46 38.05 49.86
C LEU A 46 -5.65 37.27 48.54
N ILE A 47 -5.95 37.97 47.44
CA ILE A 47 -6.06 37.36 46.11
C ILE A 47 -4.72 36.78 45.67
N ARG A 48 -3.62 37.50 45.87
CA ARG A 48 -2.26 37.04 45.56
C ARG A 48 -1.88 35.83 46.40
N LEU A 49 -2.18 35.85 47.71
CA LEU A 49 -1.91 34.73 48.62
C LEU A 49 -2.70 33.46 48.25
N HIS A 50 -3.96 33.61 47.84
CA HIS A 50 -4.76 32.48 47.35
C HIS A 50 -4.14 31.84 46.10
N ARG A 51 -3.59 32.65 45.18
CA ARG A 51 -2.89 32.15 43.99
C ARG A 51 -1.58 31.45 44.31
N ILE A 52 -0.81 31.96 45.29
CA ILE A 52 0.42 31.32 45.78
C ILE A 52 0.11 29.91 46.31
N GLU A 53 -0.89 29.79 47.18
CA GLU A 53 -1.28 28.51 47.77
C GLU A 53 -1.83 27.53 46.73
N ALA A 54 -2.60 28.01 45.75
CA ALA A 54 -3.07 27.19 44.64
C ALA A 54 -1.89 26.61 43.84
N LEU A 55 -0.95 27.44 43.39
CA LEU A 55 0.20 26.99 42.59
C LEU A 55 1.14 26.07 43.38
N LYS A 56 1.34 26.34 44.68
CA LYS A 56 2.13 25.48 45.56
C LYS A 56 1.54 24.07 45.71
N ARG A 57 0.21 23.93 45.73
CA ARG A 57 -0.47 22.61 45.74
C ARG A 57 -0.23 21.82 44.46
N PHE A 58 0.00 22.49 43.33
CA PHE A 58 0.36 21.86 42.06
C PHE A 58 1.88 21.64 41.91
N GLY A 59 2.64 21.71 43.00
CA GLY A 59 4.07 21.36 43.01
C GLY A 59 5.02 22.45 42.52
N TYR A 60 4.54 23.68 42.30
CA TYR A 60 5.41 24.78 41.85
C TYR A 60 6.40 25.20 42.94
N SER A 61 7.64 25.47 42.52
CA SER A 61 8.66 26.08 43.39
C SER A 61 8.31 27.55 43.67
N LEU A 62 8.66 28.08 44.86
CA LEU A 62 8.39 29.49 45.21
C LEU A 62 8.96 30.50 44.18
N PRO A 63 10.16 30.29 43.58
CA PRO A 63 10.65 31.12 42.48
C PRO A 63 9.75 31.11 41.24
N ASP A 64 9.26 29.94 40.81
CA ASP A 64 8.38 29.83 39.62
C ASP A 64 7.02 30.49 39.87
N ILE A 65 6.48 30.36 41.09
CA ILE A 65 5.25 31.04 41.51
C ILE A 65 5.44 32.56 41.42
N LYS A 66 6.56 33.08 41.92
CA LYS A 66 6.87 34.52 41.86
C LYS A 66 6.94 35.01 40.41
N ALA A 67 7.73 34.34 39.56
CA ALA A 67 7.88 34.69 38.16
C ALA A 67 6.55 34.63 37.39
N SER A 68 5.67 33.68 37.74
CA SER A 68 4.32 33.56 37.17
C SER A 68 3.39 34.70 37.58
N LEU A 69 3.38 35.05 38.87
CA LEU A 69 2.50 36.10 39.39
C LEU A 69 2.96 37.50 38.99
N ASP A 70 4.26 37.68 38.72
CA ASP A 70 4.86 38.94 38.29
C ASP A 70 4.84 39.11 36.75
N GLY A 71 4.26 38.15 36.01
CA GLY A 71 4.16 38.22 34.54
C GLY A 71 5.49 38.06 33.80
N GLN A 72 6.52 37.53 34.47
CA GLN A 72 7.89 37.43 33.96
C GLN A 72 8.22 36.10 33.27
N LEU A 73 7.27 35.15 33.24
CA LEU A 73 7.43 33.90 32.51
C LEU A 73 7.15 34.08 31.02
N ALA A 74 8.18 34.02 30.19
CA ALA A 74 8.02 33.80 28.75
C ALA A 74 7.23 32.49 28.55
N GLY A 75 6.08 32.56 27.85
CA GLY A 75 5.21 31.41 27.58
C GLY A 75 4.11 31.12 28.62
N GLY A 76 4.09 31.84 29.75
CA GLY A 76 3.04 31.78 30.76
C GLY A 76 2.92 30.44 31.52
N PRO A 77 1.91 30.29 32.41
CA PRO A 77 1.75 29.13 33.28
C PRO A 77 1.58 27.79 32.54
N LEU A 78 1.02 27.83 31.33
CA LEU A 78 0.76 26.66 30.49
C LEU A 78 2.03 25.90 30.10
N GLN A 79 3.14 26.60 29.86
CA GLN A 79 4.39 25.96 29.45
C GLN A 79 5.04 25.17 30.60
N ILE A 80 4.94 25.68 31.83
CA ILE A 80 5.40 24.96 33.02
C ILE A 80 4.52 23.74 33.30
N LEU A 81 3.19 23.87 33.19
CA LEU A 81 2.28 22.72 33.32
C LEU A 81 2.60 21.64 32.29
N ARG A 82 2.83 22.01 31.03
CA ARG A 82 3.23 21.05 29.98
C ARG A 82 4.55 20.35 30.29
N ARG A 83 5.55 21.08 30.80
CA ARG A 83 6.84 20.49 31.21
C ARG A 83 6.69 19.51 32.36
N GLN A 84 5.89 19.87 33.38
CA GLN A 84 5.63 19.00 34.53
C GLN A 84 4.84 17.75 34.16
N ILE A 85 3.82 17.88 33.31
CA ILE A 85 3.08 16.72 32.76
C ILE A 85 4.06 15.80 32.03
N ALA A 86 4.88 16.33 31.11
CA ALA A 86 5.85 15.53 30.37
C ALA A 86 6.86 14.81 31.28
N GLU A 87 7.32 15.46 32.36
CA GLU A 87 8.26 14.85 33.32
C GLU A 87 7.61 13.74 34.15
N LEU A 88 6.37 13.93 34.60
CA LEU A 88 5.59 12.92 35.31
C LEU A 88 5.24 11.73 34.41
N ASP A 89 4.83 11.99 33.18
CA ASP A 89 4.57 10.94 32.18
C ASP A 89 5.85 10.13 31.91
N ALA A 90 7.01 10.79 31.77
CA ALA A 90 8.30 10.11 31.63
C ALA A 90 8.71 9.29 32.86
N GLN A 91 8.32 9.69 34.08
CA GLN A 91 8.54 8.90 35.29
C GLN A 91 7.61 7.69 35.36
N ALA A 92 6.33 7.87 35.04
CA ALA A 92 5.34 6.80 35.04
C ALA A 92 5.70 5.70 34.03
N SER A 93 6.08 6.09 32.81
CA SER A 93 6.50 5.15 31.76
C SER A 93 7.74 4.36 32.19
N ARG A 94 8.74 5.01 32.81
CA ARG A 94 9.94 4.32 33.36
C ARG A 94 9.59 3.28 34.41
N ALA A 95 8.70 3.61 35.35
CA ALA A 95 8.28 2.70 36.40
C ALA A 95 7.46 1.51 35.85
N GLN A 96 6.57 1.76 34.89
CA GLN A 96 5.78 0.72 34.23
C GLN A 96 6.67 -0.26 33.44
N ARG A 97 7.71 0.24 32.76
CA ARG A 97 8.71 -0.59 32.07
C ARG A 97 9.47 -1.51 33.00
N LEU A 98 10.04 -0.96 34.08
CA LEU A 98 10.74 -1.77 35.08
C LEU A 98 9.81 -2.84 35.65
N SER A 99 8.55 -2.51 35.90
CA SER A 99 7.56 -3.48 36.37
C SER A 99 7.28 -4.59 35.35
N ARG A 100 7.16 -4.29 34.05
CA ARG A 100 7.00 -5.31 32.99
C ARG A 100 8.22 -6.23 32.92
N HIS A 101 9.43 -5.68 32.93
CA HIS A 101 10.66 -6.47 32.91
C HIS A 101 10.78 -7.39 34.14
N LEU A 102 10.50 -6.87 35.34
CA LEU A 102 10.57 -7.67 36.57
C LEU A 102 9.55 -8.79 36.58
N ARG A 103 8.32 -8.55 36.09
CA ARG A 103 7.30 -9.62 35.94
C ARG A 103 7.77 -10.71 34.98
N HIS A 104 8.38 -10.32 33.86
CA HIS A 104 8.92 -11.27 32.91
C HIS A 104 10.04 -12.15 33.49
N LEU A 105 10.97 -11.56 34.25
CA LEU A 105 12.01 -12.32 34.95
C LEU A 105 11.42 -13.27 35.98
N VAL A 106 10.36 -12.86 36.69
CA VAL A 106 9.63 -13.72 37.63
C VAL A 106 9.03 -14.92 36.91
N ASP A 107 8.40 -14.72 35.76
CA ASP A 107 7.80 -15.81 34.97
C ASP A 107 8.86 -16.80 34.49
N MET A 108 10.03 -16.33 34.03
CA MET A 108 11.14 -17.19 33.61
C MET A 108 11.72 -18.01 34.77
N VAL A 109 12.00 -17.39 35.91
CA VAL A 109 12.56 -18.07 37.08
C VAL A 109 11.56 -19.10 37.62
N ALA A 110 10.26 -18.81 37.54
CA ALA A 110 9.20 -19.74 37.94
C ALA A 110 9.05 -20.95 37.00
N ALA A 111 9.48 -20.87 35.74
CA ALA A 111 9.39 -21.96 34.76
C ALA A 111 10.39 -23.11 35.00
N GLY A 112 11.37 -22.94 35.90
CA GLY A 112 12.08 -24.02 36.58
C GLY A 112 13.06 -24.87 35.74
N SER A 113 14.33 -24.46 35.69
CA SER A 113 15.48 -25.35 35.45
C SER A 113 16.71 -24.87 36.24
N GLU A 114 17.65 -25.75 36.62
CA GLU A 114 18.91 -25.34 37.28
C GLU A 114 19.82 -24.49 36.37
N THR A 115 19.68 -24.61 35.05
CA THR A 115 20.33 -23.72 34.06
C THR A 115 19.71 -22.31 34.05
N ALA A 116 18.43 -22.17 34.43
CA ALA A 116 17.73 -20.88 34.51
C ALA A 116 18.40 -19.88 35.46
N ALA A 117 19.16 -20.34 36.46
CA ALA A 117 19.86 -19.51 37.44
C ALA A 117 21.09 -18.76 36.87
N VAL A 118 21.73 -19.27 35.81
CA VAL A 118 22.79 -18.58 35.07
C VAL A 118 22.20 -17.82 33.88
N ASP A 119 21.13 -18.35 33.30
CA ASP A 119 20.43 -17.75 32.17
C ASP A 119 19.69 -16.44 32.54
N TRP A 120 19.11 -16.29 33.75
CA TRP A 120 18.44 -15.02 34.11
C TRP A 120 19.42 -13.85 34.31
N LEU A 121 20.64 -14.10 34.81
CA LEU A 121 21.68 -13.08 34.96
C LEU A 121 22.20 -12.63 33.59
N ASN A 122 22.49 -13.59 32.71
CA ASN A 122 22.86 -13.31 31.32
C ASN A 122 21.74 -12.58 30.56
N THR A 123 20.48 -12.97 30.79
CA THR A 123 19.30 -12.30 30.22
C THR A 123 19.16 -10.89 30.77
N LEU A 124 19.35 -10.67 32.08
CA LEU A 124 19.33 -9.35 32.67
C LEU A 124 20.42 -8.44 32.12
N GLU A 125 21.64 -8.96 31.98
CA GLU A 125 22.75 -8.22 31.39
C GLU A 125 22.45 -7.84 29.93
N LEU A 126 21.91 -8.78 29.14
CA LEU A 126 21.51 -8.53 27.76
C LEU A 126 20.36 -7.51 27.67
N MET A 127 19.35 -7.60 28.53
CA MET A 127 18.23 -6.65 28.59
C MET A 127 18.70 -5.25 29.00
N ASN A 128 19.60 -5.16 29.98
CA ASN A 128 20.20 -3.89 30.38
C ASN A 128 21.07 -3.30 29.25
N MET A 129 21.74 -4.15 28.48
CA MET A 129 22.48 -3.71 27.29
C MET A 129 21.54 -3.22 26.19
N TYR A 130 20.46 -3.93 25.88
CA TYR A 130 19.46 -3.48 24.91
C TYR A 130 18.80 -2.17 25.34
N GLN A 131 18.47 -1.99 26.62
CA GLN A 131 17.95 -0.72 27.16
C GLN A 131 18.89 0.48 26.98
N LYS A 132 20.20 0.26 26.80
CA LYS A 132 21.15 1.36 26.53
C LYS A 132 21.15 1.79 25.07
N HIS A 133 20.76 0.90 24.16
CA HIS A 133 20.94 1.06 22.71
C HIS A 133 19.61 1.10 21.93
N LEU A 134 18.52 0.59 22.51
CA LEU A 134 17.18 0.56 21.95
C LEU A 134 16.26 1.52 22.70
N ASP A 135 15.31 2.12 22.00
CA ASP A 135 14.24 2.88 22.64
C ASP A 135 13.13 1.98 23.21
N ASP A 136 12.15 2.61 23.85
CA ASP A 136 11.10 1.89 24.57
C ASP A 136 10.19 1.08 23.62
N ASP A 137 9.91 1.58 22.42
CA ASP A 137 9.03 0.92 21.43
C ASP A 137 9.77 -0.24 20.74
N GLU A 138 11.05 -0.06 20.44
CA GLU A 138 11.93 -1.10 19.91
C GLU A 138 12.12 -2.26 20.88
N LEU A 139 12.32 -1.94 22.16
CA LEU A 139 12.45 -2.96 23.20
C LEU A 139 11.12 -3.70 23.41
N ASP A 140 9.99 -2.98 23.41
CA ASP A 140 8.67 -3.58 23.48
C ASP A 140 8.40 -4.48 22.26
N THR A 141 8.84 -4.08 21.06
CA THR A 141 8.73 -4.88 19.83
C THR A 141 9.52 -6.18 19.93
N LEU A 142 10.74 -6.11 20.47
CA LEU A 142 11.59 -7.27 20.71
C LEU A 142 10.98 -8.22 21.75
N LEU A 143 10.37 -7.68 22.81
CA LEU A 143 9.76 -8.46 23.90
C LEU A 143 8.35 -8.99 23.59
N ALA A 144 7.58 -8.28 22.76
CA ALA A 144 6.21 -8.66 22.38
C ALA A 144 6.13 -9.92 21.52
N SER A 145 7.26 -10.36 20.97
CA SER A 145 7.36 -11.57 20.15
C SER A 145 7.49 -12.86 20.99
N GLY A 146 7.64 -12.73 22.32
CA GLY A 146 7.66 -13.82 23.29
C GLY A 146 9.06 -14.08 23.88
N PRO A 147 9.17 -14.78 25.02
CA PRO A 147 10.46 -15.11 25.66
C PRO A 147 11.42 -15.79 24.67
N ASP A 148 10.90 -16.70 23.85
CA ASP A 148 11.69 -17.52 22.92
C ASP A 148 11.94 -16.82 21.57
N THR A 149 12.12 -15.49 21.53
CA THR A 149 12.40 -14.76 20.26
C THR A 149 13.68 -13.94 20.28
N VAL A 150 14.31 -13.80 21.44
CA VAL A 150 15.61 -13.12 21.57
C VAL A 150 16.69 -14.19 21.64
N ALA A 151 17.74 -14.09 20.84
CA ALA A 151 18.91 -14.97 20.92
C ALA A 151 19.73 -14.57 22.17
N PRO A 152 19.40 -15.13 23.35
CA PRO A 152 19.83 -16.48 23.74
C PRO A 152 18.69 -17.38 24.25
N MET A 153 17.47 -16.86 24.33
CA MET A 153 16.29 -17.55 24.86
C MET A 153 15.54 -18.33 23.80
N ASP A 154 15.63 -17.96 22.51
CA ASP A 154 15.03 -18.73 21.42
C ASP A 154 15.83 -20.01 21.15
N PRO A 155 15.30 -21.21 21.45
CA PRO A 155 16.00 -22.46 21.21
C PRO A 155 16.34 -22.67 19.74
N ALA A 156 15.52 -22.14 18.82
CA ALA A 156 15.77 -22.22 17.39
C ALA A 156 16.98 -21.36 16.98
N TRP A 157 17.21 -20.24 17.66
CA TRP A 157 18.43 -19.44 17.47
C TRP A 157 19.66 -20.16 18.00
N VAL A 158 19.58 -20.74 19.20
CA VAL A 158 20.71 -21.49 19.79
C VAL A 158 21.11 -22.65 18.89
N GLU A 159 20.14 -23.47 18.47
CA GLU A 159 20.36 -24.59 17.56
C GLU A 159 20.97 -24.14 16.23
N LEU A 160 20.42 -23.08 15.62
CA LEU A 160 20.91 -22.57 14.34
C LEU A 160 22.34 -22.02 14.45
N VAL A 161 22.67 -21.30 15.52
CA VAL A 161 24.03 -20.77 15.76
C VAL A 161 25.02 -21.93 15.90
N ASP A 162 24.65 -23.02 16.57
CA ASP A 162 25.48 -24.21 16.69
C ASP A 162 25.64 -24.95 15.35
N GLU A 163 24.58 -25.06 14.55
CA GLU A 163 24.64 -25.64 13.20
C GLU A 163 25.57 -24.83 12.28
N VAL A 164 25.45 -23.50 12.27
CA VAL A 164 26.33 -22.60 11.49
C VAL A 164 27.77 -22.73 11.95
N ARG A 165 28.01 -22.77 13.27
CA ARG A 165 29.35 -22.99 13.83
C ARG A 165 29.92 -24.35 13.44
N GLY A 166 29.08 -25.39 13.39
CA GLY A 166 29.43 -26.71 12.89
C GLY A 166 29.84 -26.68 11.41
N ALA A 167 29.02 -26.06 10.55
CA ALA A 167 29.28 -25.92 9.12
C ALA A 167 30.59 -25.16 8.84
N MET A 168 30.85 -24.06 9.56
CA MET A 168 32.09 -23.29 9.43
C MET A 168 33.33 -24.09 9.88
N ARG A 169 33.24 -24.87 10.97
CA ARG A 169 34.34 -25.73 11.42
C ARG A 169 34.67 -26.84 10.42
N GLN A 170 33.67 -27.31 9.70
CA GLN A 170 33.82 -28.30 8.62
C GLN A 170 34.29 -27.66 7.29
N ALA A 171 34.49 -26.34 7.26
CA ALA A 171 34.81 -25.57 6.06
C ALA A 171 33.82 -25.81 4.91
N LEU A 172 32.52 -25.91 5.25
CA LEU A 172 31.46 -26.11 4.26
C LEU A 172 31.42 -24.90 3.29
N PRO A 173 31.45 -25.11 1.96
CA PRO A 173 31.35 -24.02 1.00
C PRO A 173 30.05 -23.23 1.15
N ALA A 174 30.12 -21.90 1.16
CA ALA A 174 28.95 -21.02 1.28
C ALA A 174 27.93 -21.22 0.13
N GLU A 175 28.41 -21.64 -1.04
CA GLU A 175 27.57 -21.95 -2.21
C GLU A 175 26.83 -23.29 -2.12
N SER A 176 27.14 -24.15 -1.14
CA SER A 176 26.46 -25.45 -1.01
C SER A 176 25.00 -25.32 -0.60
N ASP A 177 24.14 -26.24 -1.05
CA ASP A 177 22.71 -26.26 -0.71
C ASP A 177 22.48 -26.27 0.82
N ALA A 178 23.35 -26.96 1.56
CA ALA A 178 23.31 -27.00 3.02
C ALA A 178 23.61 -25.62 3.65
N ALA A 179 24.62 -24.89 3.15
CA ALA A 179 24.90 -23.53 3.61
C ALA A 179 23.75 -22.56 3.26
N GLN A 180 23.21 -22.66 2.05
CA GLN A 180 22.06 -21.85 1.60
C GLN A 180 20.82 -22.10 2.49
N ALA A 181 20.56 -23.35 2.87
CA ALA A 181 19.43 -23.69 3.76
C ALA A 181 19.59 -23.08 5.15
N LEU A 182 20.80 -23.09 5.72
CA LEU A 182 21.11 -22.44 6.99
C LEU A 182 20.92 -20.92 6.89
N ALA A 183 21.34 -20.31 5.78
CA ALA A 183 21.17 -18.88 5.55
C ALA A 183 19.69 -18.48 5.47
N TRP A 184 18.84 -19.24 4.78
CA TRP A 184 17.39 -18.98 4.77
C TRP A 184 16.75 -19.08 6.15
N ARG A 185 17.15 -20.07 6.96
CA ARG A 185 16.68 -20.19 8.35
C ARG A 185 17.11 -18.99 9.18
N TRP A 186 18.36 -18.54 9.02
CA TRP A 186 18.89 -17.35 9.69
C TRP A 186 18.07 -16.10 9.37
N ILE A 187 17.82 -15.83 8.09
CA ILE A 187 17.04 -14.66 7.67
C ILE A 187 15.61 -14.72 8.18
N ARG A 188 14.96 -15.89 8.17
CA ARG A 188 13.60 -16.05 8.71
C ARG A 188 13.52 -15.81 10.21
N LEU A 189 14.50 -16.29 10.97
CA LEU A 189 14.57 -16.03 12.42
C LEU A 189 14.87 -14.56 12.71
N MET A 190 15.73 -13.91 11.92
CA MET A 190 15.94 -12.46 12.01
C MET A 190 14.66 -11.68 11.78
N ILE A 191 13.93 -11.98 10.70
CA ILE A 191 12.64 -11.35 10.38
C ILE A 191 11.63 -11.56 11.50
N ARG A 192 11.55 -12.76 12.07
CA ARG A 192 10.65 -13.05 13.21
C ARG A 192 11.02 -12.20 14.43
N MET A 193 12.30 -12.14 14.77
CA MET A 193 12.81 -11.40 15.94
C MET A 193 12.60 -9.90 15.79
N THR A 194 12.85 -9.33 14.60
CA THR A 194 12.74 -7.88 14.38
C THR A 194 11.40 -7.45 13.83
N ARG A 195 10.46 -8.39 13.61
CA ARG A 195 9.22 -8.16 12.86
C ARG A 195 9.46 -7.51 11.50
N ASN A 196 10.56 -7.90 10.85
CA ASN A 196 11.05 -7.34 9.59
C ASN A 196 11.42 -5.84 9.67
N ASP A 197 11.64 -5.28 10.86
CA ASP A 197 12.12 -3.90 11.04
C ASP A 197 13.63 -3.82 10.76
N PRO A 198 14.06 -3.11 9.69
CA PRO A 198 15.46 -2.97 9.32
C PRO A 198 16.26 -2.07 10.27
N ALA A 199 15.61 -1.08 10.92
CA ALA A 199 16.27 -0.20 11.87
C ALA A 199 16.63 -0.98 13.15
N LEU A 200 15.68 -1.77 13.66
CA LEU A 200 15.90 -2.66 14.78
C LEU A 200 16.95 -3.74 14.45
N ALA A 201 16.85 -4.38 13.26
CA ALA A 201 17.86 -5.35 12.81
C ALA A 201 19.28 -4.77 12.78
N THR A 202 19.42 -3.54 12.28
CA THR A 202 20.72 -2.83 12.22
C THR A 202 21.26 -2.52 13.62
N LYS A 203 20.41 -2.05 14.54
CA LYS A 203 20.79 -1.78 15.93
C LYS A 203 21.24 -3.07 16.64
N LEU A 204 20.49 -4.16 16.49
CA LEU A 204 20.87 -5.47 17.06
C LEU A 204 22.20 -5.97 16.49
N MET A 205 22.43 -5.83 15.18
CA MET A 205 23.71 -6.19 14.56
C MET A 205 24.87 -5.33 15.09
N ARG A 206 24.65 -4.02 15.31
CA ARG A 206 25.64 -3.12 15.90
C ARG A 206 25.97 -3.48 17.34
N ILE A 207 24.95 -3.81 18.14
CA ILE A 207 25.14 -4.27 19.52
C ILE A 207 25.96 -5.58 19.49
N GLN A 208 25.58 -6.52 18.62
CA GLN A 208 26.27 -7.80 18.48
C GLN A 208 27.74 -7.63 18.07
N LEU A 209 28.05 -6.73 17.15
CA LEU A 209 29.43 -6.52 16.66
C LEU A 209 30.26 -5.56 17.52
N GLY A 210 29.62 -4.60 18.18
CA GLY A 210 30.26 -3.52 18.94
C GLY A 210 30.50 -3.84 20.41
N GLU A 211 29.73 -4.76 21.01
CA GLU A 211 29.83 -5.12 22.42
C GLU A 211 30.43 -6.53 22.57
N PRO A 212 31.70 -6.67 23.02
CA PRO A 212 32.33 -7.99 23.18
C PRO A 212 31.54 -8.94 24.08
N ARG A 213 30.80 -8.39 25.04
CA ARG A 213 29.94 -9.17 25.93
C ARG A 213 28.69 -9.71 25.23
N ALA A 214 28.13 -8.99 24.25
CA ALA A 214 27.05 -9.50 23.40
C ALA A 214 27.50 -10.73 22.59
N GLN A 215 28.72 -10.68 22.05
CA GLN A 215 29.31 -11.82 21.31
C GLN A 215 29.46 -13.06 22.18
N HIS A 216 29.86 -12.86 23.44
CA HIS A 216 29.99 -13.96 24.39
C HIS A 216 28.65 -14.54 24.82
N LEU A 217 27.64 -13.69 25.05
CA LEU A 217 26.31 -14.11 25.51
C LEU A 217 25.46 -14.77 24.41
N VAL A 218 25.50 -14.23 23.19
CA VAL A 218 24.67 -14.68 22.06
C VAL A 218 25.40 -15.70 21.19
N GLY A 219 26.74 -15.72 21.19
CA GLY A 219 27.54 -16.69 20.46
C GLY A 219 27.64 -16.46 18.95
N ILE A 220 27.08 -15.35 18.43
CA ILE A 220 27.18 -14.91 17.04
C ILE A 220 28.45 -14.08 16.86
N THR A 221 29.30 -14.49 15.91
CA THR A 221 30.57 -13.81 15.60
C THR A 221 30.52 -13.06 14.27
N ALA A 222 31.43 -12.10 14.06
CA ALA A 222 31.55 -11.40 12.79
C ALA A 222 31.78 -12.37 11.60
N ALA A 223 32.64 -13.37 11.79
CA ALA A 223 32.92 -14.37 10.77
C ALA A 223 31.67 -15.21 10.40
N MET A 224 30.81 -15.51 11.38
CA MET A 224 29.53 -16.20 11.11
C MET A 224 28.60 -15.33 10.27
N LEU A 225 28.50 -14.03 10.58
CA LEU A 225 27.67 -13.11 9.81
C LEU A 225 28.16 -12.97 8.37
N THR A 226 29.47 -12.88 8.14
CA THR A 226 30.05 -12.86 6.80
C THR A 226 29.71 -14.15 6.03
N TRP A 227 29.94 -15.31 6.64
CA TRP A 227 29.68 -16.61 6.00
C TRP A 227 28.19 -16.82 5.69
N VAL A 228 27.30 -16.47 6.62
CA VAL A 228 25.85 -16.53 6.40
C VAL A 228 25.42 -15.55 5.31
N GLY A 229 26.01 -14.35 5.27
CA GLY A 229 25.73 -13.35 4.23
C GLY A 229 26.11 -13.83 2.83
N GLU A 230 27.30 -14.41 2.68
CA GLU A 230 27.74 -15.04 1.42
C GLU A 230 26.81 -16.18 1.02
N ALA A 231 26.51 -17.10 1.94
CA ALA A 231 25.61 -18.22 1.67
C ALA A 231 24.20 -17.75 1.27
N PHE A 232 23.71 -16.66 1.87
CA PHE A 232 22.43 -16.05 1.51
C PHE A 232 22.46 -15.44 0.11
N ALA A 233 23.54 -14.76 -0.27
CA ALA A 233 23.71 -14.22 -1.61
C ALA A 233 23.69 -15.33 -2.67
N HIS A 234 24.38 -16.45 -2.42
CA HIS A 234 24.30 -17.63 -3.28
C HIS A 234 22.88 -18.18 -3.38
N ALA A 235 22.16 -18.28 -2.25
CA ALA A 235 20.79 -18.77 -2.20
C ALA A 235 19.83 -17.92 -3.04
N ARG A 236 19.97 -16.58 -2.99
CA ARG A 236 19.21 -15.66 -3.84
C ARG A 236 19.56 -15.82 -5.31
N CYS A 237 20.84 -16.00 -5.65
CA CYS A 237 21.26 -16.23 -7.03
C CYS A 237 20.68 -17.53 -7.62
N THR A 238 20.52 -18.57 -6.81
CA THR A 238 19.82 -19.81 -7.21
C THR A 238 18.36 -19.54 -7.62
N LEU A 239 17.65 -18.64 -6.91
CA LEU A 239 16.29 -18.23 -7.29
C LEU A 239 16.28 -17.39 -8.57
N PHE A 240 17.22 -16.44 -8.71
CA PHE A 240 17.36 -15.66 -9.94
C PHE A 240 17.66 -16.52 -11.17
N ALA A 241 18.42 -17.61 -11.02
CA ALA A 241 18.76 -18.53 -12.11
C ALA A 241 17.53 -19.16 -12.81
N LYS A 242 16.36 -19.19 -12.16
CA LYS A 242 15.11 -19.65 -12.79
C LYS A 242 14.60 -18.71 -13.89
N TYR A 243 15.02 -17.44 -13.87
CA TYR A 243 14.51 -16.36 -14.74
C TYR A 243 15.59 -15.75 -15.64
N LEU A 244 16.86 -16.06 -15.38
CA LEU A 244 18.01 -15.45 -16.04
C LEU A 244 18.77 -16.48 -16.87
N SER A 245 19.43 -16.03 -17.93
CA SER A 245 20.42 -16.86 -18.63
C SER A 245 21.67 -17.08 -17.75
N PRO A 246 22.47 -18.13 -17.99
CA PRO A 246 23.67 -18.40 -17.18
C PRO A 246 24.64 -17.22 -17.08
N ALA A 247 24.83 -16.47 -18.17
CA ALA A 247 25.68 -15.28 -18.18
C ALA A 247 25.11 -14.14 -17.33
N GLN A 248 23.79 -13.95 -17.37
CA GLN A 248 23.08 -12.97 -16.55
C GLN A 248 23.09 -13.33 -15.06
N THR A 249 22.92 -14.62 -14.73
CA THR A 249 23.04 -15.12 -13.37
C THR A 249 24.45 -14.87 -12.81
N GLU A 250 25.49 -15.05 -13.62
CA GLU A 250 26.87 -14.73 -13.22
C GLU A 250 27.09 -13.23 -12.97
N GLU A 251 26.52 -12.36 -13.83
CA GLU A 251 26.51 -10.89 -13.64
C GLU A 251 25.90 -10.54 -12.26
N VAL A 252 24.68 -11.04 -12.00
CA VAL A 252 23.94 -10.76 -10.77
C VAL A 252 24.72 -11.30 -9.57
N ARG A 253 25.26 -12.52 -9.65
CA ARG A 253 26.03 -13.12 -8.57
C ARG A 253 27.26 -12.31 -8.22
N ARG A 254 28.04 -11.89 -9.22
CA ARG A 254 29.24 -11.08 -9.00
C ARG A 254 28.91 -9.78 -8.28
N ARG A 255 27.79 -9.13 -8.63
CA ARG A 255 27.34 -7.88 -8.00
C ARG A 255 26.78 -8.07 -6.61
N GLN A 256 26.05 -9.17 -6.37
CA GLN A 256 25.52 -9.50 -5.04
C GLN A 256 26.63 -9.88 -4.05
N LEU A 257 27.74 -10.43 -4.53
CA LEU A 257 28.91 -10.77 -3.72
C LEU A 257 29.94 -9.64 -3.59
N ALA A 258 29.79 -8.55 -4.35
CA ALA A 258 30.61 -7.35 -4.18
C ALA A 258 30.17 -6.62 -2.89
N ASP A 259 31.10 -6.45 -1.95
CA ASP A 259 30.87 -6.08 -0.54
C ASP A 259 30.37 -4.64 -0.28
N THR A 260 29.68 -4.02 -1.25
CA THR A 260 29.43 -2.56 -1.28
C THR A 260 27.98 -2.11 -1.15
N ASN A 261 26.98 -3.01 -1.13
CA ASN A 261 25.59 -2.57 -1.33
C ASN A 261 24.63 -2.78 -0.13
N MET A 262 24.91 -3.70 0.79
CA MET A 262 23.96 -4.05 1.86
C MET A 262 23.68 -2.89 2.83
N HIS A 263 24.73 -2.16 3.25
CA HIS A 263 24.58 -0.99 4.11
C HIS A 263 23.83 0.16 3.42
N ALA A 264 24.04 0.34 2.12
CA ALA A 264 23.34 1.35 1.33
C ALA A 264 21.85 1.03 1.20
N TRP A 265 21.49 -0.25 1.00
CA TRP A 265 20.09 -0.70 0.99
C TRP A 265 19.41 -0.45 2.33
N LEU A 266 20.03 -0.85 3.44
CA LEU A 266 19.46 -0.64 4.79
C LEU A 266 19.26 0.84 5.12
N ALA A 267 20.23 1.69 4.79
CA ALA A 267 20.12 3.14 5.02
C ALA A 267 18.98 3.75 4.20
N LEU A 268 18.86 3.39 2.92
CA LEU A 268 17.84 3.92 2.02
C LEU A 268 16.42 3.46 2.43
N VAL A 269 16.27 2.22 2.88
CA VAL A 269 15.02 1.66 3.41
C VAL A 269 14.59 2.37 4.69
N ALA A 270 15.53 2.61 5.61
CA ALA A 270 15.25 3.35 6.85
C ALA A 270 14.82 4.80 6.57
N GLU A 271 15.48 5.48 5.63
CA GLU A 271 15.12 6.84 5.21
C GLU A 271 13.71 6.89 4.63
N LEU A 272 13.37 5.94 3.74
CA LEU A 272 12.05 5.85 3.13
C LEU A 272 10.96 5.57 4.17
N ARG A 273 11.24 4.67 5.12
CA ARG A 273 10.31 4.30 6.20
C ARG A 273 10.03 5.49 7.12
N ALA A 274 11.05 6.27 7.48
CA ALA A 274 10.87 7.47 8.28
C ALA A 274 9.92 8.50 7.61
N HIS A 275 10.01 8.65 6.28
CA HIS A 275 9.07 9.49 5.53
C HIS A 275 7.65 8.93 5.48
N MET A 276 7.51 7.60 5.33
CA MET A 276 6.21 6.92 5.38
C MET A 276 5.52 7.11 6.74
N GLU A 277 6.25 6.89 7.83
CA GLU A 277 5.73 7.02 9.21
C GLU A 277 5.41 8.47 9.58
N ALA A 278 6.19 9.42 9.08
CA ALA A 278 5.90 10.84 9.21
C ALA A 278 4.72 11.31 8.33
N GLY A 279 4.11 10.42 7.52
CA GLY A 279 2.98 10.72 6.66
C GLY A 279 3.31 11.67 5.50
N VAL A 280 4.58 11.74 5.08
CA VAL A 280 5.02 12.59 3.97
C VAL A 280 4.41 12.04 2.67
N ASP A 281 3.86 12.92 1.83
CA ASP A 281 3.32 12.47 0.55
C ASP A 281 4.42 11.85 -0.32
N ALA A 282 4.12 10.71 -0.92
CA ALA A 282 5.08 9.94 -1.72
C ALA A 282 5.57 10.70 -2.97
N GLY A 283 4.82 11.71 -3.43
CA GLY A 283 5.20 12.62 -4.51
C GLY A 283 6.11 13.77 -4.10
N ALA A 284 6.34 13.96 -2.79
CA ALA A 284 7.13 15.07 -2.30
C ALA A 284 8.61 14.95 -2.73
N ALA A 285 9.24 16.08 -3.01
CA ALA A 285 10.64 16.14 -3.47
C ALA A 285 11.64 15.32 -2.63
N PRO A 286 11.57 15.28 -1.29
CA PRO A 286 12.47 14.43 -0.48
C PRO A 286 12.32 12.93 -0.79
N VAL A 287 11.09 12.46 -1.00
CA VAL A 287 10.80 11.05 -1.34
C VAL A 287 11.25 10.73 -2.75
N GLN A 288 11.11 11.68 -3.68
CA GLN A 288 11.57 11.53 -5.05
C GLN A 288 13.09 11.41 -5.18
N GLU A 289 13.84 12.10 -4.31
CA GLU A 289 15.29 11.94 -4.25
C GLU A 289 15.70 10.56 -3.71
N ILE A 290 14.92 9.97 -2.80
CA ILE A 290 15.10 8.59 -2.35
C ILE A 290 14.84 7.61 -3.49
N VAL A 291 13.79 7.82 -4.29
CA VAL A 291 13.46 6.98 -5.46
C VAL A 291 14.59 6.97 -6.50
N LYS A 292 15.20 8.11 -6.79
CA LYS A 292 16.33 8.18 -7.73
C LYS A 292 17.54 7.39 -7.21
N ARG A 293 17.90 7.58 -5.95
CA ARG A 293 18.96 6.81 -5.29
C ARG A 293 18.64 5.31 -5.27
N TRP A 294 17.37 4.94 -5.11
CA TRP A 294 16.90 3.56 -5.19
C TRP A 294 17.14 2.94 -6.56
N GLN A 295 16.77 3.63 -7.63
CA GLN A 295 17.00 3.16 -9.01
C GLN A 295 18.49 2.98 -9.30
N GLN A 296 19.32 3.92 -8.84
CA GLN A 296 20.77 3.83 -8.98
C GLN A 296 21.33 2.62 -8.22
N LEU A 297 20.97 2.47 -6.94
CA LEU A 297 21.45 1.37 -6.11
C LEU A 297 20.96 0.01 -6.64
N PHE A 298 19.76 -0.05 -7.21
CA PHE A 298 19.25 -1.23 -7.91
C PHE A 298 20.14 -1.64 -9.08
N ARG A 299 20.47 -0.69 -9.97
CA ARG A 299 21.38 -0.95 -11.09
C ARG A 299 22.75 -1.41 -10.60
N GLU A 300 23.33 -0.72 -9.63
CA GLU A 300 24.64 -1.08 -9.07
C GLU A 300 24.64 -2.50 -8.48
N SER A 301 23.53 -2.88 -7.82
CA SER A 301 23.39 -4.16 -7.11
C SER A 301 23.06 -5.37 -7.99
N PHE A 302 22.45 -5.17 -9.16
CA PHE A 302 21.90 -6.27 -9.94
C PHE A 302 22.30 -6.30 -11.41
N CYS A 303 22.30 -5.18 -12.13
CA CYS A 303 22.28 -5.21 -13.60
C CYS A 303 23.19 -4.21 -14.32
N GLY A 304 23.77 -3.24 -13.61
CA GLY A 304 24.50 -2.13 -14.23
C GLY A 304 23.62 -1.36 -15.23
N ASP A 305 24.16 -1.10 -16.41
CA ASP A 305 23.45 -0.41 -17.51
C ASP A 305 22.73 -1.39 -18.47
N ASP A 306 22.66 -2.69 -18.15
CA ASP A 306 21.95 -3.68 -18.96
C ASP A 306 20.43 -3.63 -18.67
N GLU A 307 19.70 -2.92 -19.52
CA GLU A 307 18.24 -2.74 -19.41
C GLU A 307 17.45 -4.06 -19.54
N VAL A 308 17.95 -5.03 -20.31
CA VAL A 308 17.31 -6.34 -20.49
C VAL A 308 17.45 -7.16 -19.22
N LEU A 309 18.65 -7.18 -18.64
CA LEU A 309 18.90 -7.79 -17.35
C LEU A 309 18.10 -7.10 -16.24
N GLU A 310 18.01 -5.76 -16.25
CA GLU A 310 17.18 -5.01 -15.30
C GLU A 310 15.72 -5.49 -15.35
N ALA A 311 15.15 -5.60 -16.55
CA ALA A 311 13.78 -6.06 -16.74
C ALA A 311 13.57 -7.49 -16.21
N HIS A 312 14.50 -8.41 -16.49
CA HIS A 312 14.40 -9.79 -16.01
C HIS A 312 14.58 -9.91 -14.48
N VAL A 313 15.50 -9.14 -13.88
CA VAL A 313 15.68 -9.10 -12.42
C VAL A 313 14.43 -8.56 -11.75
N ARG A 314 13.82 -7.50 -12.29
CA ARG A 314 12.54 -6.96 -11.78
C ARG A 314 11.42 -7.99 -11.88
N ASP A 315 11.31 -8.71 -12.99
CA ASP A 315 10.31 -9.77 -13.15
C ASP A 315 10.53 -10.92 -12.15
N ALA A 316 11.79 -11.33 -11.91
CA ALA A 316 12.13 -12.34 -10.91
C ALA A 316 11.74 -11.90 -9.49
N LEU A 317 12.05 -10.66 -9.10
CA LEU A 317 11.68 -10.08 -7.81
C LEU A 317 10.17 -9.98 -7.58
N MET A 318 9.40 -9.85 -8.67
CA MET A 318 7.93 -9.83 -8.62
C MET A 318 7.33 -11.23 -8.53
N ARG A 319 8.00 -12.27 -9.05
CA ARG A 319 7.48 -13.64 -9.12
C ARG A 319 7.97 -14.56 -8.00
N GLU A 320 9.08 -14.22 -7.35
CA GLU A 320 9.64 -14.98 -6.24
C GLU A 320 9.57 -14.16 -4.94
N PRO A 321 8.54 -14.38 -4.10
CA PRO A 321 8.40 -13.67 -2.81
C PRO A 321 9.63 -13.82 -1.91
N ASP A 322 10.30 -14.96 -1.95
CA ASP A 322 11.50 -15.22 -1.15
C ASP A 322 12.66 -14.26 -1.50
N LEU A 323 12.74 -13.73 -2.72
CA LEU A 323 13.77 -12.74 -3.09
C LEU A 323 13.61 -11.38 -2.39
N GLN A 324 12.45 -11.13 -1.76
CA GLN A 324 12.14 -9.92 -1.00
C GLN A 324 12.47 -10.06 0.49
N LEU A 325 12.73 -11.27 0.98
CA LEU A 325 13.05 -11.53 2.39
C LEU A 325 14.41 -10.94 2.78
N GLY A 326 14.48 -10.39 4.01
CA GLY A 326 15.71 -9.91 4.62
C GLY A 326 16.13 -8.49 4.21
N GLY A 327 15.36 -7.83 3.34
CA GLY A 327 15.61 -6.44 2.91
C GLY A 327 14.91 -5.36 3.74
N GLY A 328 14.10 -5.73 4.74
CA GLY A 328 13.28 -4.77 5.53
C GLY A 328 12.07 -4.21 4.76
N PHE A 329 11.70 -4.86 3.66
CA PHE A 329 10.53 -4.55 2.85
C PHE A 329 9.31 -5.27 3.43
N ASP A 330 8.36 -4.51 3.97
CA ASP A 330 7.01 -5.00 4.27
C ASP A 330 6.02 -4.46 3.22
N ASP A 331 4.81 -5.02 3.20
CA ASP A 331 3.79 -4.65 2.22
C ASP A 331 3.48 -3.15 2.21
N ALA A 332 3.54 -2.50 3.38
CA ALA A 332 3.26 -1.07 3.52
C ALA A 332 4.36 -0.20 2.90
N LEU A 333 5.63 -0.52 3.18
CA LEU A 333 6.77 0.19 2.63
C LEU A 333 6.91 -0.03 1.12
N LEU A 334 6.62 -1.25 0.63
CA LEU A 334 6.56 -1.54 -0.80
C LEU A 334 5.47 -0.73 -1.50
N ALA A 335 4.27 -0.64 -0.90
CA ALA A 335 3.19 0.19 -1.43
C ALA A 335 3.55 1.69 -1.45
N TYR A 336 4.25 2.18 -0.41
CA TYR A 336 4.70 3.56 -0.33
C TYR A 336 5.80 3.90 -1.35
N LEU A 337 6.81 3.04 -1.48
CA LEU A 337 7.84 3.15 -2.52
C LEU A 337 7.22 3.15 -3.92
N HIS A 338 6.26 2.26 -4.15
CA HIS A 338 5.58 2.16 -5.43
C HIS A 338 4.81 3.44 -5.76
N LYS A 339 4.05 3.97 -4.78
CA LYS A 339 3.39 5.28 -4.91
C LYS A 339 4.40 6.38 -5.24
N ALA A 340 5.58 6.36 -4.62
CA ALA A 340 6.63 7.34 -4.90
C ALA A 340 7.18 7.20 -6.33
N HIS A 341 7.40 5.98 -6.82
CA HIS A 341 7.81 5.72 -8.21
C HIS A 341 6.79 6.29 -9.21
N MET A 342 5.49 6.14 -8.90
CA MET A 342 4.39 6.60 -9.76
C MET A 342 4.29 8.13 -9.88
N VAL A 343 4.68 8.88 -8.84
CA VAL A 343 4.65 10.36 -8.85
C VAL A 343 5.96 10.98 -9.36
N GLY A 344 7.07 10.23 -9.31
CA GLY A 344 8.41 10.66 -9.72
C GLY A 344 8.75 10.57 -11.19
N HIS A 345 8.04 9.69 -11.90
CA HIS A 345 7.97 9.81 -13.33
C HIS A 345 7.11 11.04 -13.63
N ASP A 346 7.72 12.06 -14.23
CA ASP A 346 7.01 13.09 -14.98
C ASP A 346 5.92 12.42 -15.82
N ILE A 347 4.69 12.38 -15.31
CA ILE A 347 3.49 12.28 -16.14
C ILE A 347 3.28 13.70 -16.65
N ALA A 348 4.15 14.13 -17.55
CA ALA A 348 3.82 15.21 -18.46
C ALA A 348 2.70 14.68 -19.38
N PRO A 349 1.57 15.40 -19.50
CA PRO A 349 0.42 14.94 -20.27
C PRO A 349 0.68 15.07 -21.77
N GLY A 350 0.19 14.10 -22.58
CA GLY A 350 0.09 14.29 -24.02
C GLY A 350 -0.14 13.05 -24.89
N ASP A 351 0.57 11.94 -24.63
CA ASP A 351 0.74 10.87 -25.63
C ASP A 351 0.90 9.44 -25.08
N ALA A 352 0.54 9.19 -23.80
CA ALA A 352 0.59 7.85 -23.22
C ALA A 352 -0.41 6.92 -23.93
N GLY A 353 0.04 5.73 -24.32
CA GLY A 353 -0.76 4.74 -25.04
C GLY A 353 -2.00 4.23 -24.29
N PRO A 354 -2.63 3.13 -24.74
CA PRO A 354 -3.86 2.65 -24.14
C PRO A 354 -3.63 2.33 -22.67
N LYS A 355 -4.65 2.58 -21.84
CA LYS A 355 -4.61 2.19 -20.43
C LYS A 355 -4.23 0.70 -20.29
N PRO A 356 -3.47 0.32 -19.24
CA PRO A 356 -3.02 -1.07 -19.05
C PRO A 356 -4.14 -2.11 -19.12
N SER A 357 -5.30 -1.83 -18.53
CA SER A 357 -6.49 -2.67 -18.60
C SER A 357 -6.99 -2.87 -20.03
N ALA A 358 -7.04 -1.79 -20.83
CA ALA A 358 -7.48 -1.83 -22.22
C ALA A 358 -6.54 -2.67 -23.09
N LEU A 359 -5.22 -2.54 -22.89
CA LEU A 359 -4.23 -3.36 -23.59
C LEU A 359 -4.32 -4.84 -23.19
N MET A 360 -4.51 -5.14 -21.90
CA MET A 360 -4.68 -6.51 -21.40
C MET A 360 -5.90 -7.17 -22.05
N VAL A 361 -7.05 -6.48 -22.07
CA VAL A 361 -8.28 -6.97 -22.68
C VAL A 361 -8.11 -7.22 -24.17
N ALA A 362 -7.44 -6.29 -24.89
CA ALA A 362 -7.14 -6.46 -26.31
C ALA A 362 -6.26 -7.69 -26.58
N LYS A 363 -5.24 -7.93 -25.72
CA LYS A 363 -4.41 -9.15 -25.78
C LYS A 363 -5.23 -10.42 -25.57
N GLN A 364 -6.19 -10.43 -24.65
CA GLN A 364 -7.06 -11.59 -24.45
C GLN A 364 -7.95 -11.87 -25.68
N ARG A 365 -8.48 -10.83 -26.34
CA ARG A 365 -9.21 -11.01 -27.61
C ARG A 365 -8.29 -11.51 -28.74
N ALA A 366 -7.06 -11.01 -28.81
CA ALA A 366 -6.08 -11.48 -29.80
C ALA A 366 -5.65 -12.93 -29.56
N ALA A 367 -5.43 -13.32 -28.30
CA ALA A 367 -5.14 -14.69 -27.92
C ALA A 367 -6.30 -15.64 -28.29
N HIS A 368 -7.56 -15.19 -28.17
CA HIS A 368 -8.72 -15.95 -28.61
C HIS A 368 -8.67 -16.29 -30.10
N GLN A 369 -8.25 -15.34 -30.94
CA GLN A 369 -8.12 -15.57 -32.38
C GLN A 369 -7.10 -16.67 -32.71
N LEU A 370 -6.07 -16.84 -31.87
CA LEU A 370 -4.99 -17.80 -32.09
C LEU A 370 -5.23 -19.17 -31.43
N LEU A 371 -5.82 -19.21 -30.23
CA LEU A 371 -5.84 -20.41 -29.39
C LEU A 371 -7.14 -21.21 -29.44
N ASP A 372 -8.27 -20.54 -29.62
CA ASP A 372 -9.56 -21.14 -29.30
C ASP A 372 -10.35 -21.47 -30.56
N ARG A 373 -11.00 -22.64 -30.59
CA ARG A 373 -11.84 -23.08 -31.72
C ARG A 373 -13.04 -23.88 -31.19
N PRO A 374 -14.27 -23.63 -31.70
CA PRO A 374 -14.66 -22.59 -32.68
C PRO A 374 -14.61 -21.17 -32.07
N LEU A 375 -14.44 -20.10 -32.84
CA LEU A 375 -14.41 -18.76 -32.26
C LEU A 375 -15.77 -18.39 -31.62
N VAL A 376 -15.73 -17.78 -30.43
CA VAL A 376 -16.89 -17.18 -29.76
C VAL A 376 -17.08 -15.74 -30.25
N LEU A 377 -15.97 -15.02 -30.35
CA LEU A 377 -15.90 -13.67 -30.89
C LEU A 377 -14.95 -13.68 -32.08
N ASP A 378 -15.50 -13.48 -33.27
CA ASP A 378 -14.71 -13.27 -34.49
C ASP A 378 -14.28 -11.80 -34.55
N ASP A 379 -13.01 -11.52 -34.24
CA ASP A 379 -12.46 -10.17 -34.14
C ASP A 379 -11.29 -10.03 -35.12
N PRO A 380 -11.57 -9.64 -36.39
CA PRO A 380 -10.62 -9.75 -37.49
C PRO A 380 -9.41 -8.83 -37.32
N ILE A 381 -9.52 -7.80 -36.47
CA ILE A 381 -8.45 -6.84 -36.23
C ILE A 381 -7.81 -6.98 -34.84
N ALA A 382 -8.20 -7.95 -34.02
CA ALA A 382 -7.70 -8.11 -32.64
C ALA A 382 -6.18 -8.18 -32.55
N LEU A 383 -5.56 -8.95 -33.44
CA LEU A 383 -4.08 -9.05 -33.53
C LEU A 383 -3.47 -7.83 -34.21
N ALA A 384 -4.20 -7.25 -35.17
CA ALA A 384 -3.69 -6.19 -36.01
C ALA A 384 -3.48 -4.90 -35.20
N ILE A 385 -4.48 -4.53 -34.41
CA ILE A 385 -4.55 -3.30 -33.61
C ILE A 385 -3.51 -3.22 -32.48
N LEU A 386 -2.95 -4.35 -32.03
CA LEU A 386 -1.90 -4.38 -31.01
C LEU A 386 -0.55 -3.80 -31.50
N GLY A 387 -0.35 -3.70 -32.82
CA GLY A 387 0.93 -3.36 -33.43
C GLY A 387 1.90 -4.55 -33.51
N ALA A 388 2.92 -4.42 -34.34
CA ALA A 388 3.83 -5.54 -34.69
C ALA A 388 4.55 -6.14 -33.47
N ALA A 389 5.11 -5.29 -32.59
CA ALA A 389 5.86 -5.74 -31.42
C ALA A 389 4.99 -6.54 -30.43
N GLN A 390 3.82 -6.03 -30.07
CA GLN A 390 2.92 -6.72 -29.13
C GLN A 390 2.30 -7.98 -29.74
N ARG A 391 2.03 -7.97 -31.05
CA ARG A 391 1.58 -9.16 -31.78
C ARG A 391 2.64 -10.26 -31.76
N GLN A 392 3.91 -9.90 -31.97
CA GLN A 392 5.01 -10.84 -31.92
C GLN A 392 5.22 -11.39 -30.51
N ALA A 393 5.29 -10.51 -29.50
CA ALA A 393 5.41 -10.92 -28.09
C ALA A 393 4.27 -11.86 -27.64
N LEU A 394 3.05 -11.64 -28.12
CA LEU A 394 1.93 -12.54 -27.83
C LEU A 394 2.11 -13.91 -28.47
N ARG A 395 2.69 -13.99 -29.68
CA ARG A 395 2.98 -15.25 -30.37
C ARG A 395 4.14 -16.01 -29.73
N ASP A 396 5.14 -15.29 -29.25
CA ASP A 396 6.32 -15.87 -28.62
C ASP A 396 5.99 -16.50 -27.25
N ASP A 397 4.97 -16.00 -26.56
CA ASP A 397 4.51 -16.49 -25.24
C ASP A 397 3.00 -16.82 -25.23
N LEU A 398 2.58 -17.73 -26.11
CA LEU A 398 1.19 -18.20 -26.15
C LEU A 398 0.78 -19.02 -24.92
N ASP A 399 1.73 -19.74 -24.31
CA ASP A 399 1.44 -20.63 -23.20
C ASP A 399 1.03 -19.89 -21.94
N ARG A 400 1.48 -18.63 -21.75
CA ARG A 400 0.94 -17.74 -20.72
C ARG A 400 -0.58 -17.60 -20.78
N PHE A 401 -1.19 -17.71 -21.96
CA PHE A 401 -2.64 -17.60 -22.10
C PHE A 401 -3.39 -18.93 -21.84
N ARG A 402 -2.69 -20.05 -21.66
CA ARG A 402 -3.31 -21.36 -21.42
C ARG A 402 -3.60 -21.65 -19.94
N ASN A 403 -3.06 -20.86 -19.01
CA ASN A 403 -3.28 -21.09 -17.59
C ASN A 403 -4.75 -20.81 -17.17
N PRO A 404 -5.26 -21.43 -16.09
CA PRO A 404 -6.66 -21.30 -15.67
C PRO A 404 -7.14 -19.86 -15.44
N ALA A 405 -6.30 -18.99 -14.87
CA ALA A 405 -6.66 -17.59 -14.63
C ALA A 405 -6.81 -16.83 -15.95
N SER A 406 -5.91 -17.05 -16.91
CA SER A 406 -6.02 -16.45 -18.23
C SER A 406 -7.19 -17.01 -19.03
N LEU A 407 -7.52 -18.31 -18.90
CA LEU A 407 -8.71 -18.90 -19.52
C LEU A 407 -10.00 -18.25 -19.00
N GLY A 408 -10.11 -18.08 -17.69
CA GLY A 408 -11.26 -17.41 -17.07
C GLY A 408 -11.41 -15.95 -17.53
N MET A 409 -10.30 -15.20 -17.55
CA MET A 409 -10.28 -13.83 -18.03
C MET A 409 -10.63 -13.74 -19.52
N ARG A 410 -10.02 -14.58 -20.36
CA ARG A 410 -10.31 -14.62 -21.80
C ARG A 410 -11.77 -14.94 -22.05
N SER A 411 -12.33 -15.93 -21.35
CA SER A 411 -13.74 -16.30 -21.42
C SER A 411 -14.65 -15.12 -21.07
N SER A 412 -14.36 -14.38 -19.99
CA SER A 412 -15.12 -13.19 -19.62
C SER A 412 -15.05 -12.11 -20.70
N VAL A 413 -13.85 -11.83 -21.22
CA VAL A 413 -13.60 -10.78 -22.22
C VAL A 413 -14.29 -11.06 -23.55
N ILE A 414 -14.24 -12.28 -24.05
CA ILE A 414 -14.86 -12.61 -25.35
C ILE A 414 -16.37 -12.71 -25.25
N VAL A 415 -16.91 -13.24 -24.14
CA VAL A 415 -18.35 -13.42 -23.98
C VAL A 415 -19.05 -12.08 -23.75
N ARG A 416 -18.47 -11.16 -22.95
CA ARG A 416 -19.05 -9.81 -22.79
C ARG A 416 -19.14 -9.05 -24.11
N SER A 417 -18.09 -9.14 -24.94
CA SER A 417 -18.08 -8.51 -26.28
C SER A 417 -19.06 -9.19 -27.21
N ARG A 418 -19.16 -10.53 -27.18
CA ARG A 418 -20.12 -11.26 -28.00
C ARG A 418 -21.58 -10.97 -27.61
N LEU A 419 -21.85 -10.85 -26.31
CA LEU A 419 -23.17 -10.47 -25.81
C LEU A 419 -23.57 -9.07 -26.27
N ALA A 420 -22.63 -8.11 -26.29
CA ALA A 420 -22.86 -6.77 -26.82
C ALA A 420 -23.14 -6.80 -28.34
N ASP A 421 -22.40 -7.59 -29.10
CA ASP A 421 -22.63 -7.75 -30.54
C ASP A 421 -24.00 -8.37 -30.85
N ASP A 422 -24.44 -9.36 -30.05
CA ASP A 422 -25.77 -9.96 -30.16
C ASP A 422 -26.86 -8.93 -29.80
N ALA A 423 -26.70 -8.20 -28.68
CA ALA A 423 -27.67 -7.20 -28.22
C ALA A 423 -27.85 -6.07 -29.25
N TRP A 424 -26.75 -5.66 -29.90
CA TRP A 424 -26.80 -4.69 -30.98
C TRP A 424 -27.48 -5.27 -32.23
N ALA A 425 -27.15 -6.50 -32.64
CA ALA A 425 -27.82 -7.13 -33.78
C ALA A 425 -29.34 -7.22 -33.59
N GLU A 426 -29.77 -7.69 -32.42
CA GLU A 426 -31.20 -7.75 -32.03
C GLU A 426 -31.85 -6.36 -31.98
N ALA A 427 -31.08 -5.30 -31.67
CA ALA A 427 -31.58 -3.93 -31.71
C ALA A 427 -31.71 -3.37 -33.14
N ILE A 428 -30.78 -3.70 -34.04
CA ILE A 428 -30.86 -3.34 -35.46
C ILE A 428 -32.14 -3.90 -36.08
N GLU A 429 -32.46 -5.17 -35.80
CA GLU A 429 -33.70 -5.82 -36.27
C GLU A 429 -34.96 -5.10 -35.79
N ARG A 430 -34.91 -4.50 -34.60
CA ARG A 430 -35.98 -3.67 -34.03
C ARG A 430 -36.01 -2.22 -34.53
N GLY A 431 -35.12 -1.86 -35.47
CA GLY A 431 -35.07 -0.52 -36.06
C GLY A 431 -34.13 0.46 -35.35
N VAL A 432 -33.38 0.04 -34.34
CA VAL A 432 -32.37 0.91 -33.69
C VAL A 432 -31.23 1.20 -34.66
N ARG A 433 -30.78 2.45 -34.72
CA ARG A 433 -29.74 2.92 -35.66
C ARG A 433 -28.59 3.66 -34.98
N GLN A 434 -28.52 3.64 -33.65
CA GLN A 434 -27.46 4.26 -32.88
C GLN A 434 -26.86 3.24 -31.90
N TYR A 435 -25.56 3.05 -31.98
CA TYR A 435 -24.81 2.23 -31.04
C TYR A 435 -23.69 3.05 -30.41
N VAL A 436 -23.59 3.06 -29.10
CA VAL A 436 -22.63 3.88 -28.35
C VAL A 436 -21.74 2.96 -27.53
N VAL A 437 -20.43 3.05 -27.69
CA VAL A 437 -19.43 2.34 -26.88
C VAL A 437 -18.82 3.34 -25.90
N LEU A 438 -19.12 3.18 -24.62
CA LEU A 438 -18.62 4.01 -23.54
C LEU A 438 -17.30 3.45 -22.99
N GLY A 439 -16.25 4.27 -22.96
CA GLY A 439 -14.89 3.83 -22.63
C GLY A 439 -14.35 2.86 -23.68
N ALA A 440 -14.42 3.29 -24.95
CA ALA A 440 -14.15 2.43 -26.09
C ALA A 440 -12.75 1.79 -26.08
N GLY A 441 -11.72 2.44 -25.53
CA GLY A 441 -10.37 1.93 -25.44
C GLY A 441 -9.89 1.32 -26.76
N LEU A 442 -9.63 0.02 -26.76
CA LEU A 442 -9.28 -0.77 -27.95
C LEU A 442 -10.42 -1.66 -28.45
N ASP A 443 -11.68 -1.32 -28.16
CA ASP A 443 -12.85 -2.03 -28.69
C ASP A 443 -12.84 -2.05 -30.22
N THR A 444 -13.37 -3.12 -30.80
CA THR A 444 -13.34 -3.33 -32.26
C THR A 444 -14.74 -3.57 -32.84
N SER A 445 -15.80 -3.25 -32.11
CA SER A 445 -17.19 -3.55 -32.50
C SER A 445 -17.55 -2.96 -33.86
N ALA A 446 -17.10 -1.73 -34.14
CA ALA A 446 -17.31 -1.10 -35.45
C ALA A 446 -16.61 -1.84 -36.60
N TYR A 447 -15.49 -2.50 -36.33
CA TYR A 447 -14.70 -3.25 -37.31
C TYR A 447 -15.17 -4.69 -37.47
N ARG A 448 -15.85 -5.25 -36.45
CA ARG A 448 -16.54 -6.55 -36.55
C ARG A 448 -17.83 -6.46 -37.36
N ARG A 449 -18.42 -5.26 -37.50
CA ARG A 449 -19.61 -4.99 -38.30
C ARG A 449 -19.48 -3.70 -39.13
N PRO A 450 -18.56 -3.65 -40.11
CA PRO A 450 -18.30 -2.43 -40.89
C PRO A 450 -19.54 -1.95 -41.68
N ASP A 451 -20.40 -2.88 -42.08
CA ASP A 451 -21.62 -2.62 -42.86
C ASP A 451 -22.89 -2.47 -41.98
N ALA A 452 -22.74 -2.30 -40.66
CA ALA A 452 -23.88 -2.13 -39.76
C ALA A 452 -24.70 -0.89 -40.16
N PRO A 453 -26.04 -1.00 -40.25
CA PRO A 453 -26.88 0.14 -40.54
C PRO A 453 -26.90 1.11 -39.36
N GLY A 454 -26.74 2.41 -39.65
CA GLY A 454 -26.79 3.47 -38.65
C GLY A 454 -25.41 4.01 -38.27
N ARG A 455 -25.30 4.49 -37.03
CA ARG A 455 -24.15 5.25 -36.53
C ARG A 455 -23.61 4.63 -35.25
N ILE A 456 -22.28 4.54 -35.19
CA ILE A 456 -21.54 3.97 -34.07
C ILE A 456 -20.73 5.08 -33.45
N PHE A 457 -20.92 5.31 -32.16
CA PHE A 457 -20.23 6.36 -31.42
C PHE A 457 -19.26 5.72 -30.44
N GLU A 458 -17.96 5.95 -30.61
CA GLU A 458 -16.95 5.55 -29.63
C GLU A 458 -16.63 6.71 -28.71
N VAL A 459 -16.95 6.60 -27.43
CA VAL A 459 -16.69 7.61 -26.41
C VAL A 459 -15.47 7.19 -25.61
N ASP A 460 -14.41 8.01 -25.62
CA ASP A 460 -13.22 7.80 -24.79
C ASP A 460 -12.42 9.11 -24.65
N LEU A 461 -11.36 9.08 -23.84
CA LEU A 461 -10.43 10.18 -23.67
C LEU A 461 -9.79 10.55 -25.02
N PRO A 462 -9.57 11.85 -25.29
CA PRO A 462 -8.96 12.32 -26.52
C PRO A 462 -7.61 11.66 -26.85
N ALA A 463 -6.77 11.43 -25.85
CA ALA A 463 -5.45 10.80 -26.03
C ALA A 463 -5.58 9.33 -26.46
N THR A 464 -6.45 8.56 -25.81
CA THR A 464 -6.72 7.15 -26.15
C THR A 464 -7.19 7.00 -27.59
N GLN A 465 -8.11 7.87 -28.04
CA GLN A 465 -8.61 7.84 -29.41
C GLN A 465 -7.53 8.21 -30.42
N ARG A 466 -6.73 9.25 -30.16
CA ARG A 466 -5.57 9.59 -31.03
C ARG A 466 -4.64 8.40 -31.19
N TRP A 467 -4.29 7.74 -30.08
CA TRP A 467 -3.43 6.57 -30.11
C TRP A 467 -4.02 5.43 -30.95
N LYS A 468 -5.29 5.07 -30.71
CA LYS A 468 -5.98 4.00 -31.45
C LYS A 468 -6.00 4.28 -32.94
N ARG A 469 -6.33 5.52 -33.34
CA ARG A 469 -6.38 5.94 -34.75
C ARG A 469 -5.01 5.88 -35.41
N THR A 470 -3.95 6.28 -34.72
CA THR A 470 -2.57 6.11 -35.21
C THR A 470 -2.25 4.64 -35.47
N ARG A 471 -2.57 3.74 -34.53
CA ARG A 471 -2.36 2.29 -34.70
C ARG A 471 -3.16 1.69 -35.85
N LEU A 472 -4.42 2.08 -36.01
CA LEU A 472 -5.25 1.63 -37.12
C LEU A 472 -4.66 2.04 -38.46
N ARG A 473 -4.22 3.29 -38.58
CA ARG A 473 -3.56 3.82 -39.79
C ARG A 473 -2.28 3.06 -40.12
N GLU A 474 -1.42 2.84 -39.13
CA GLU A 474 -0.17 2.09 -39.32
C GLU A 474 -0.41 0.62 -39.68
N ALA A 475 -1.50 0.03 -39.17
CA ALA A 475 -1.90 -1.33 -39.52
C ALA A 475 -2.63 -1.42 -40.87
N GLY A 476 -2.87 -0.31 -41.56
CA GLY A 476 -3.62 -0.26 -42.82
C GLY A 476 -5.10 -0.59 -42.67
N ILE A 477 -5.68 -0.39 -41.48
CA ILE A 477 -7.09 -0.66 -41.20
C ILE A 477 -7.91 0.60 -41.45
N ALA A 478 -8.84 0.53 -42.40
CA ALA A 478 -9.75 1.64 -42.69
C ALA A 478 -10.79 1.84 -41.58
N GLU A 479 -11.07 3.09 -41.23
CA GLU A 479 -12.18 3.45 -40.34
C GLU A 479 -13.52 3.23 -41.07
N PRO A 480 -14.47 2.44 -40.51
CA PRO A 480 -15.78 2.26 -41.11
C PRO A 480 -16.54 3.58 -41.25
N PRO A 481 -17.28 3.83 -42.35
CA PRO A 481 -18.04 5.08 -42.53
C PRO A 481 -19.09 5.33 -41.44
N SER A 482 -19.57 4.27 -40.78
CA SER A 482 -20.53 4.31 -39.68
C SER A 482 -19.90 4.73 -38.34
N LEU A 483 -18.57 4.75 -38.22
CA LEU A 483 -17.86 5.03 -36.97
C LEU A 483 -17.62 6.53 -36.77
N HIS A 484 -18.04 7.03 -35.61
CA HIS A 484 -17.84 8.40 -35.15
C HIS A 484 -17.09 8.37 -33.81
N PHE A 485 -15.88 8.94 -33.80
CA PHE A 485 -15.11 9.14 -32.58
C PHE A 485 -15.66 10.35 -31.80
N VAL A 486 -15.94 10.13 -30.52
CA VAL A 486 -16.49 11.12 -29.60
C VAL A 486 -15.46 11.34 -28.47
N PRO A 487 -14.52 12.28 -28.63
CA PRO A 487 -13.48 12.53 -27.63
C PRO A 487 -14.10 13.24 -26.43
N VAL A 488 -14.26 12.53 -25.32
CA VAL A 488 -14.85 13.05 -24.07
C VAL A 488 -13.91 12.75 -22.91
N ASP A 489 -13.58 13.81 -22.18
CA ASP A 489 -13.03 13.71 -20.84
C ASP A 489 -14.16 14.04 -19.87
N PHE A 490 -14.57 13.04 -19.07
CA PHE A 490 -15.70 13.15 -18.15
C PHE A 490 -15.50 14.22 -17.07
N GLU A 491 -14.27 14.72 -16.86
CA GLU A 491 -13.99 15.82 -15.95
C GLU A 491 -14.31 17.21 -16.54
N THR A 492 -14.35 17.33 -17.87
CA THR A 492 -14.45 18.64 -18.56
C THR A 492 -15.66 18.78 -19.48
N VAL A 493 -16.19 17.68 -20.00
CA VAL A 493 -17.33 17.67 -20.92
C VAL A 493 -18.30 16.56 -20.52
N SER A 494 -19.58 16.90 -20.40
CA SER A 494 -20.61 15.89 -20.12
C SER A 494 -20.78 14.92 -21.29
N LEU A 495 -21.15 13.68 -21.00
CA LEU A 495 -21.42 12.66 -22.02
C LEU A 495 -22.48 13.13 -23.04
N ALA A 496 -23.54 13.78 -22.56
CA ALA A 496 -24.63 14.29 -23.38
C ALA A 496 -24.14 15.31 -24.40
N GLU A 497 -23.30 16.24 -23.97
CA GLU A 497 -22.73 17.27 -24.84
C GLU A 497 -21.79 16.68 -25.88
N GLY A 498 -20.89 15.77 -25.47
CA GLY A 498 -19.98 15.08 -26.39
C GLY A 498 -20.72 14.32 -27.49
N LEU A 499 -21.72 13.52 -27.10
CA LEU A 499 -22.55 12.76 -28.03
C LEU A 499 -23.34 13.68 -28.97
N THR A 500 -23.95 14.74 -28.47
CA THR A 500 -24.72 15.69 -29.28
C THR A 500 -23.83 16.35 -30.34
N ARG A 501 -22.60 16.76 -29.98
CA ARG A 501 -21.63 17.32 -30.93
C ARG A 501 -21.22 16.34 -32.02
N ALA A 502 -21.14 15.04 -31.70
CA ALA A 502 -20.91 13.99 -32.67
C ALA A 502 -22.17 13.67 -33.51
N GLY A 503 -23.32 14.27 -33.21
CA GLY A 503 -24.58 14.12 -33.92
C GLY A 503 -25.46 12.98 -33.40
N PHE A 504 -25.23 12.49 -32.18
CA PHE A 504 -26.16 11.57 -31.52
C PHE A 504 -27.53 12.22 -31.33
N ASP A 505 -28.60 11.48 -31.62
CA ASP A 505 -29.99 11.91 -31.46
C ASP A 505 -30.63 11.22 -30.26
N ALA A 506 -30.75 11.91 -29.14
CA ALA A 506 -31.39 11.37 -27.93
C ALA A 506 -32.88 11.11 -28.08
N SER A 507 -33.54 11.65 -29.12
CA SER A 507 -34.95 11.41 -29.44
C SER A 507 -35.18 10.14 -30.25
N ALA A 508 -34.11 9.50 -30.73
CA ALA A 508 -34.15 8.19 -31.37
C ALA A 508 -33.56 7.10 -30.46
N PRO A 509 -34.07 5.86 -30.49
CA PRO A 509 -33.55 4.78 -29.65
C PRO A 509 -32.06 4.50 -29.92
N ALA A 510 -31.33 4.12 -28.87
CA ALA A 510 -29.92 3.77 -28.95
C ALA A 510 -29.54 2.59 -28.03
N VAL A 511 -28.53 1.81 -28.43
CA VAL A 511 -27.92 0.80 -27.56
C VAL A 511 -26.55 1.29 -27.09
N PHE A 512 -26.33 1.28 -25.78
CA PHE A 512 -25.09 1.63 -25.13
C PHE A 512 -24.38 0.35 -24.65
N SER A 513 -23.10 0.23 -24.96
CA SER A 513 -22.21 -0.81 -24.45
C SER A 513 -21.19 -0.14 -23.52
N TRP A 514 -21.14 -0.59 -22.27
CA TRP A 514 -20.31 0.01 -21.23
C TRP A 514 -19.56 -1.07 -20.46
N LEU A 515 -18.63 -1.72 -21.15
CA LEU A 515 -17.94 -2.93 -20.70
C LEU A 515 -16.57 -2.60 -20.11
N GLY A 516 -16.29 -3.08 -18.89
CA GLY A 516 -14.99 -2.89 -18.26
C GLY A 516 -14.65 -1.45 -17.88
N VAL A 517 -15.65 -0.62 -17.57
CA VAL A 517 -15.45 0.81 -17.24
C VAL A 517 -15.99 1.19 -15.86
N THR A 518 -17.20 0.78 -15.52
CA THR A 518 -17.92 1.24 -14.33
C THR A 518 -17.16 1.04 -13.01
N MET A 519 -16.39 -0.05 -12.88
CA MET A 519 -15.58 -0.31 -11.70
C MET A 519 -14.50 0.75 -11.48
N TYR A 520 -14.07 1.48 -12.50
CA TYR A 520 -13.05 2.54 -12.41
C TYR A 520 -13.62 3.94 -12.18
N LEU A 521 -14.95 4.07 -12.13
CA LEU A 521 -15.65 5.34 -11.97
C LEU A 521 -16.25 5.46 -10.58
N ASP A 522 -16.40 6.68 -10.10
CA ASP A 522 -17.14 6.98 -8.87
C ASP A 522 -18.65 6.73 -9.08
N GLU A 523 -19.34 6.24 -8.06
CA GLU A 523 -20.75 5.85 -8.15
C GLU A 523 -21.65 6.99 -8.66
N ALA A 524 -21.36 8.24 -8.26
CA ALA A 524 -22.07 9.41 -8.73
C ALA A 524 -21.99 9.59 -10.27
N ALA A 525 -20.81 9.40 -10.86
CA ALA A 525 -20.61 9.48 -12.31
C ALA A 525 -21.33 8.34 -13.04
N ILE A 526 -21.40 7.16 -12.42
CA ILE A 526 -22.15 6.02 -12.95
C ILE A 526 -23.65 6.35 -13.00
N ILE A 527 -24.19 6.86 -11.89
CA ILE A 527 -25.60 7.24 -11.77
C ILE A 527 -25.94 8.38 -12.74
N GLU A 528 -25.07 9.37 -12.91
CA GLU A 528 -25.28 10.46 -13.87
C GLU A 528 -25.39 9.95 -15.31
N THR A 529 -24.47 9.08 -15.72
CA THR A 529 -24.50 8.45 -17.04
C THR A 529 -25.77 7.61 -17.24
N LEU A 530 -26.14 6.81 -16.24
CA LEU A 530 -27.37 6.00 -16.30
C LEU A 530 -28.62 6.89 -16.36
N ARG A 531 -28.64 8.03 -15.67
CA ARG A 531 -29.74 9.01 -15.74
C ARG A 531 -29.86 9.64 -17.13
N PHE A 532 -28.73 9.98 -17.76
CA PHE A 532 -28.72 10.45 -19.15
C PHE A 532 -29.32 9.40 -20.09
N ILE A 533 -28.88 8.14 -19.98
CA ILE A 533 -29.40 7.05 -20.81
C ILE A 533 -30.89 6.82 -20.56
N ALA A 534 -31.34 6.87 -19.30
CA ALA A 534 -32.75 6.75 -18.94
C ALA A 534 -33.63 7.87 -19.53
N GLY A 535 -33.05 9.04 -19.80
CA GLY A 535 -33.72 10.16 -20.47
C GLY A 535 -33.77 10.07 -22.00
N CYS A 536 -33.13 9.06 -22.61
CA CYS A 536 -33.19 8.84 -24.05
C CYS A 536 -34.55 8.23 -24.48
N ALA A 537 -34.81 8.19 -25.79
CA ALA A 537 -36.03 7.65 -26.34
C ALA A 537 -36.32 6.21 -25.89
N LYS A 538 -37.62 5.89 -25.71
CA LYS A 538 -38.10 4.55 -25.35
C LYS A 538 -37.54 3.49 -26.29
N GLY A 539 -37.10 2.37 -25.72
CA GLY A 539 -36.38 1.32 -26.44
C GLY A 539 -34.87 1.51 -26.45
N SER A 540 -34.35 2.61 -25.90
CA SER A 540 -32.91 2.74 -25.61
C SER A 540 -32.50 1.75 -24.52
N ALA A 541 -31.31 1.18 -24.65
CA ALA A 541 -30.83 0.17 -23.71
C ALA A 541 -29.34 0.33 -23.41
N VAL A 542 -28.92 -0.07 -22.21
CA VAL A 542 -27.51 -0.13 -21.84
C VAL A 542 -27.16 -1.54 -21.36
N LEU A 543 -26.15 -2.15 -21.98
CA LEU A 543 -25.46 -3.33 -21.48
C LEU A 543 -24.17 -2.88 -20.81
N PHE A 544 -24.04 -3.14 -19.53
CA PHE A 544 -22.85 -2.76 -18.78
C PHE A 544 -22.39 -3.85 -17.83
N GLU A 545 -21.10 -3.78 -17.50
CA GLU A 545 -20.51 -4.61 -16.46
C GLU A 545 -20.51 -3.87 -15.13
N TYR A 546 -20.61 -4.60 -14.03
CA TYR A 546 -20.38 -4.08 -12.68
C TYR A 546 -19.63 -5.09 -11.84
N ALA A 547 -18.85 -4.60 -10.87
CA ALA A 547 -18.18 -5.43 -9.89
C ALA A 547 -19.06 -5.60 -8.64
N MET A 548 -19.21 -6.83 -8.14
CA MET A 548 -19.78 -7.08 -6.82
C MET A 548 -18.76 -6.79 -5.73
N PRO A 549 -19.17 -6.40 -4.51
CA PRO A 549 -18.25 -6.15 -3.39
C PRO A 549 -17.31 -7.34 -3.17
N LEU A 550 -16.00 -7.09 -3.05
CA LEU A 550 -15.01 -8.17 -2.89
C LEU A 550 -15.24 -9.02 -1.63
N SER A 551 -15.85 -8.41 -0.60
CA SER A 551 -16.29 -9.09 0.63
C SER A 551 -17.35 -10.17 0.41
N SER A 552 -18.08 -10.13 -0.72
CA SER A 552 -19.08 -11.14 -1.09
C SER A 552 -18.45 -12.39 -1.74
N LEU A 553 -17.15 -12.36 -2.06
CA LEU A 553 -16.45 -13.46 -2.72
C LEU A 553 -15.97 -14.52 -1.72
N PRO A 554 -15.82 -15.78 -2.16
CA PRO A 554 -15.13 -16.80 -1.37
C PRO A 554 -13.70 -16.37 -1.00
N PRO A 555 -13.16 -16.76 0.19
CA PRO A 555 -11.91 -16.21 0.73
C PRO A 555 -10.71 -16.25 -0.23
N MET A 556 -10.45 -17.39 -0.87
CA MET A 556 -9.34 -17.53 -1.83
C MET A 556 -9.50 -16.63 -3.06
N MET A 557 -10.73 -16.46 -3.52
CA MET A 557 -11.02 -15.62 -4.67
C MET A 557 -10.96 -14.13 -4.33
N ARG A 558 -11.39 -13.78 -3.12
CA ARG A 558 -11.24 -12.43 -2.57
C ARG A 558 -9.77 -12.01 -2.57
N ILE A 559 -8.88 -12.84 -2.01
CA ILE A 559 -7.43 -12.55 -1.97
C ILE A 559 -6.87 -12.36 -3.39
N ALA A 560 -7.17 -13.29 -4.31
CA ALA A 560 -6.69 -13.19 -5.69
C ALA A 560 -7.20 -11.93 -6.41
N MET A 561 -8.45 -11.53 -6.16
CA MET A 561 -9.03 -10.32 -6.73
C MET A 561 -8.50 -9.06 -6.08
N GLU A 562 -8.29 -9.02 -4.77
CA GLU A 562 -7.66 -7.91 -4.06
C GLU A 562 -6.26 -7.65 -4.63
N GLN A 563 -5.44 -8.69 -4.82
CA GLN A 563 -4.13 -8.60 -5.47
C GLN A 563 -4.22 -8.07 -6.91
N LEU A 564 -5.15 -8.60 -7.73
CA LEU A 564 -5.31 -8.15 -9.12
C LEU A 564 -5.78 -6.69 -9.20
N THR A 565 -6.72 -6.28 -8.34
CA THR A 565 -7.21 -4.89 -8.31
C THR A 565 -6.16 -3.92 -7.77
N ALA A 566 -5.31 -4.36 -6.82
CA ALA A 566 -4.15 -3.60 -6.38
C ALA A 566 -3.20 -3.33 -7.56
N GLN A 567 -2.88 -4.33 -8.38
CA GLN A 567 -2.03 -4.15 -9.58
C GLN A 567 -2.59 -3.16 -10.60
N PHE A 568 -3.92 -3.02 -10.70
CA PHE A 568 -4.52 -1.99 -11.55
C PHE A 568 -4.52 -0.62 -10.87
N ALA A 569 -4.82 -0.54 -9.57
CA ALA A 569 -4.73 0.68 -8.79
C ALA A 569 -3.32 1.29 -8.87
N GLU A 570 -2.31 0.44 -8.74
CA GLU A 570 -0.88 0.73 -8.92
C GLU A 570 -0.55 1.35 -10.27
N ARG A 571 -1.32 1.05 -11.32
CA ARG A 571 -1.13 1.60 -12.67
C ARG A 571 -2.12 2.71 -13.02
N GLY A 572 -2.71 3.35 -12.02
CA GLY A 572 -3.65 4.48 -12.19
C GLY A 572 -5.08 4.06 -12.55
N GLU A 573 -5.43 2.79 -12.32
CA GLU A 573 -6.77 2.24 -12.60
C GLU A 573 -7.39 1.58 -11.35
N PRO A 574 -7.59 2.32 -10.23
CA PRO A 574 -8.19 1.75 -9.03
C PRO A 574 -9.66 1.39 -9.27
N TRP A 575 -10.11 0.26 -8.71
CA TRP A 575 -11.54 -0.04 -8.64
C TRP A 575 -12.19 0.81 -7.55
N LYS A 576 -13.11 1.68 -7.94
CA LYS A 576 -13.80 2.67 -7.09
C LYS A 576 -15.21 2.24 -6.70
N SER A 577 -15.94 1.57 -7.59
CA SER A 577 -17.36 1.29 -7.41
C SER A 577 -17.69 -0.19 -7.44
N PHE A 578 -18.56 -0.61 -6.51
CA PHE A 578 -19.05 -1.97 -6.36
C PHE A 578 -20.56 -1.95 -6.11
N PHE A 579 -21.29 -2.87 -6.73
CA PHE A 579 -22.74 -2.93 -6.62
C PHE A 579 -23.23 -4.32 -6.22
N GLU A 580 -24.10 -4.35 -5.21
CA GLU A 580 -24.91 -5.51 -4.91
C GLU A 580 -26.01 -5.69 -5.97
N PRO A 581 -26.20 -6.88 -6.58
CA PRO A 581 -27.09 -7.07 -7.73
C PRO A 581 -28.53 -6.57 -7.50
N ALA A 582 -29.09 -6.86 -6.32
CA ALA A 582 -30.45 -6.44 -5.98
C ALA A 582 -30.57 -4.92 -5.75
N ALA A 583 -29.52 -4.28 -5.22
CA ALA A 583 -29.48 -2.85 -5.03
C ALA A 583 -29.38 -2.12 -6.38
N LEU A 584 -28.51 -2.62 -7.27
CA LEU A 584 -28.36 -2.09 -8.63
C LEU A 584 -29.66 -2.18 -9.43
N ALA A 585 -30.36 -3.32 -9.38
CA ALA A 585 -31.63 -3.50 -10.07
C ALA A 585 -32.70 -2.50 -9.57
N ARG A 586 -32.79 -2.26 -8.25
CA ARG A 586 -33.69 -1.23 -7.70
C ARG A 586 -33.31 0.17 -8.17
N MET A 587 -32.02 0.50 -8.15
CA MET A 587 -31.53 1.80 -8.61
C MET A 587 -31.89 2.05 -10.07
N LEU A 588 -31.68 1.07 -10.95
CA LEU A 588 -32.06 1.15 -12.37
C LEU A 588 -33.57 1.36 -12.54
N ALA A 589 -34.40 0.64 -11.79
CA ALA A 589 -35.85 0.83 -11.83
C ALA A 589 -36.25 2.25 -11.38
N THR A 590 -35.62 2.78 -10.33
CA THR A 590 -35.85 4.17 -9.86
C THR A 590 -35.41 5.22 -10.88
N LEU A 591 -34.37 4.95 -11.67
CA LEU A 591 -33.91 5.86 -12.73
C LEU A 591 -34.84 5.88 -13.96
N GLY A 592 -35.76 4.91 -14.09
CA GLY A 592 -36.74 4.87 -15.18
C GLY A 592 -36.54 3.74 -16.19
N PHE A 593 -35.64 2.78 -15.94
CA PHE A 593 -35.51 1.60 -16.79
C PHE A 593 -36.66 0.62 -16.53
N GLY A 594 -37.47 0.34 -17.56
CA GLY A 594 -38.65 -0.53 -17.47
C GLY A 594 -38.37 -2.03 -17.57
N SER A 595 -37.22 -2.43 -18.12
CA SER A 595 -36.80 -3.83 -18.23
C SER A 595 -35.35 -4.00 -17.82
N ILE A 596 -35.06 -4.95 -16.94
CA ILE A 596 -33.72 -5.23 -16.40
C ILE A 596 -33.44 -6.73 -16.51
N ARG A 597 -32.36 -7.08 -17.19
CA ARG A 597 -31.90 -8.47 -17.37
C ARG A 597 -30.45 -8.60 -16.93
N ALA A 598 -30.21 -9.38 -15.89
CA ALA A 598 -28.86 -9.81 -15.51
C ALA A 598 -28.63 -11.26 -15.96
N TRP A 599 -27.37 -11.62 -16.20
CA TRP A 599 -26.99 -12.98 -16.53
C TRP A 599 -26.11 -13.59 -15.44
N THR A 600 -26.39 -14.85 -15.14
CA THR A 600 -25.49 -15.68 -14.34
C THR A 600 -24.33 -16.21 -15.19
N PRO A 601 -23.17 -16.52 -14.58
CA PRO A 601 -22.09 -17.23 -15.27
C PRO A 601 -22.56 -18.51 -15.97
N ASP A 602 -23.44 -19.29 -15.34
CA ASP A 602 -23.94 -20.55 -15.91
C ASP A 602 -24.82 -20.35 -17.14
N GLU A 603 -25.65 -19.31 -17.18
CA GLU A 603 -26.42 -18.97 -18.38
C GLU A 603 -25.51 -18.58 -19.55
N LEU A 604 -24.49 -17.76 -19.28
CA LEU A 604 -23.52 -17.36 -20.30
C LEU A 604 -22.67 -18.54 -20.78
N ASN A 605 -22.25 -19.41 -19.86
CA ASN A 605 -21.54 -20.65 -20.19
C ASN A 605 -22.41 -21.55 -21.08
N ARG A 606 -23.68 -21.75 -20.73
CA ARG A 606 -24.62 -22.54 -21.56
C ARG A 606 -24.85 -21.91 -22.93
N ARG A 607 -24.96 -20.57 -23.01
CA ARG A 607 -25.26 -19.86 -24.25
C ARG A 607 -24.07 -19.83 -25.21
N TYR A 608 -22.86 -19.58 -24.72
CA TYR A 608 -21.70 -19.29 -25.58
C TYR A 608 -20.55 -20.31 -25.49
N LEU A 609 -20.46 -21.07 -24.39
CA LEU A 609 -19.30 -21.91 -24.09
C LEU A 609 -19.65 -23.40 -23.93
N ALA A 610 -20.86 -23.83 -24.32
CA ALA A 610 -21.29 -25.22 -24.22
C ALA A 610 -20.49 -26.12 -25.17
N ASN A 611 -20.18 -27.33 -24.71
CA ASN A 611 -19.57 -28.42 -25.50
C ASN A 611 -18.21 -28.09 -26.14
N ARG A 612 -17.40 -27.24 -25.48
CA ARG A 612 -16.06 -26.88 -25.95
C ARG A 612 -14.98 -27.72 -25.29
N ALA A 613 -13.89 -27.98 -26.03
CA ALA A 613 -12.74 -28.76 -25.56
C ALA A 613 -11.54 -27.89 -25.13
N ASP A 614 -11.59 -26.58 -25.37
CA ASP A 614 -10.50 -25.63 -25.14
C ASP A 614 -10.44 -25.06 -23.71
N GLY A 615 -11.33 -25.52 -22.82
CA GLY A 615 -11.33 -25.15 -21.41
C GLY A 615 -11.87 -23.75 -21.12
N LEU A 616 -12.38 -23.02 -22.11
CA LEU A 616 -13.02 -21.72 -21.89
C LEU A 616 -14.27 -21.88 -21.03
N ARG A 617 -14.30 -21.16 -19.91
CA ARG A 617 -15.40 -21.13 -18.97
C ARG A 617 -15.39 -19.83 -18.18
N ILE A 618 -16.54 -19.18 -18.07
CA ILE A 618 -16.74 -18.09 -17.12
C ILE A 618 -16.84 -18.68 -15.73
N GLY A 619 -15.84 -18.37 -14.89
CA GLY A 619 -15.81 -18.76 -13.48
C GLY A 619 -16.61 -17.80 -12.58
N ALA A 620 -16.45 -17.95 -11.27
CA ALA A 620 -17.14 -17.14 -10.26
C ALA A 620 -16.57 -15.71 -10.12
N ALA A 621 -16.13 -15.05 -11.20
CA ALA A 621 -15.53 -13.72 -11.17
C ALA A 621 -16.42 -12.69 -10.44
N PRO A 622 -15.90 -11.61 -9.82
CA PRO A 622 -16.73 -10.59 -9.20
C PRO A 622 -17.53 -9.75 -10.20
N VAL A 623 -17.17 -9.79 -11.48
CA VAL A 623 -17.81 -8.98 -12.52
C VAL A 623 -19.08 -9.67 -13.02
N ARG A 624 -20.14 -8.89 -13.18
CA ARG A 624 -21.45 -9.33 -13.66
C ARG A 624 -21.90 -8.45 -14.81
N LEU A 625 -22.74 -9.01 -15.68
CA LEU A 625 -23.33 -8.34 -16.83
C LEU A 625 -24.81 -8.08 -16.58
N ILE A 626 -25.25 -6.87 -16.92
CA ILE A 626 -26.64 -6.45 -16.81
C ILE A 626 -27.02 -5.56 -18.00
N MET A 627 -28.24 -5.77 -18.50
CA MET A 627 -28.85 -4.96 -19.53
C MET A 627 -30.11 -4.30 -18.96
N ALA A 628 -30.22 -2.99 -19.15
CA ALA A 628 -31.38 -2.20 -18.77
C ALA A 628 -31.97 -1.50 -19.99
N THR A 629 -33.30 -1.40 -20.10
CA THR A 629 -34.00 -0.80 -21.24
C THR A 629 -35.06 0.20 -20.75
N VAL A 630 -35.12 1.36 -21.41
CA VAL A 630 -36.07 2.46 -21.17
C VAL A 630 -37.43 2.15 -21.76
#